data_AF-A0A1C0V6V0-F1
#
_entry.id   AF-A0A1C0V6V0-F1
#
_cell.length_a   1.000
_cell.length_b   1.000
_cell.length_c   1.000
_cell.angle_alpha   90.00
_cell.angle_beta   90.00
_cell.angle_gamma   90.00
#
_symmetry.space_group_name_H-M   'P 1'
#
loop_
_entity.id
_entity.type
_entity.pdbx_description
1 polymer ?
#
loop_
_entity_poly.entity_id
_entity_poly.type
_entity_poly.pdbx_seq_one_letter_code
_entity_poly.pdbx_strand_id
1 'polypeptide(L)'
;MPTGASQPFYLQDQPSPPFNLELDNSYFLVKLHDAQAFFQANFLGKADLVTFSSSVTSSFQPTSSTQSLHHISTIQKNTPCRLGINTNLTEWLPAGSSDSLRININYTVLQGKPIQKFVDYIKQADLVAKLSLRPDWAVAVKITDIVGRLLSYLAQEGSQQNLFSLAIDFNVSDLKTGYYLVYGSHSDEIWPAPQFLQIDASGRLRDKSSDSSLSRLSYAVIEVLGIQRLRLQQFRDEPWWQLLQTVQQSILDSVMTTEQERQQRQGEWLFVLRQVKDLAHKRREFLLSEIAEIIAVAQHEIDAKLKPATTPEASGLDDELPEDLQEILGVETEEDLQNLVRDYQDALEVSQQLLEQYKL
;
A
#
# COMPACT_ATOMS: atom_id res chain seq x y z
N MET A 1 24.24 22.41 13.20
CA MET A 1 23.38 22.01 12.06
C MET A 1 22.44 20.92 12.55
N PRO A 2 21.17 20.87 12.11
CA PRO A 2 20.08 20.41 12.96
C PRO A 2 20.24 18.95 13.35
N THR A 3 20.22 18.70 14.65
CA THR A 3 19.75 17.42 15.20
C THR A 3 18.36 17.15 14.65
N GLY A 4 18.15 16.01 14.00
CA GLY A 4 16.85 15.68 13.39
C GLY A 4 16.98 14.84 12.11
N ALA A 5 15.88 14.75 11.38
CA ALA A 5 15.78 14.05 10.09
C ALA A 5 15.62 15.07 8.95
N SER A 6 16.14 14.73 7.76
CA SER A 6 15.89 15.48 6.53
C SER A 6 14.43 15.40 6.12
N GLN A 7 14.00 16.29 5.23
CA GLN A 7 12.80 16.04 4.45
C GLN A 7 13.06 14.89 3.45
N PRO A 8 12.02 14.19 2.98
CA PRO A 8 12.14 13.21 1.91
C PRO A 8 12.67 13.85 0.64
N PHE A 9 13.68 13.23 0.03
CA PHE A 9 14.20 13.68 -1.26
C PHE A 9 14.23 12.52 -2.23
N TYR A 10 13.90 12.83 -3.47
CA TYR A 10 13.96 11.91 -4.59
C TYR A 10 15.39 11.84 -5.14
N LEU A 11 15.96 10.64 -5.24
CA LEU A 11 17.28 10.41 -5.80
C LEU A 11 17.22 10.46 -7.33
N GLN A 12 17.87 11.47 -7.94
CA GLN A 12 17.79 11.70 -9.39
C GLN A 12 18.69 10.76 -10.22
N ASP A 13 19.87 10.42 -9.72
CA ASP A 13 20.86 9.57 -10.43
C ASP A 13 20.60 8.07 -10.18
N GLN A 14 19.39 7.61 -10.41
CA GLN A 14 18.98 6.21 -10.20
C GLN A 14 18.67 5.52 -11.54
N PRO A 15 18.80 4.19 -11.63
CA PRO A 15 18.35 3.48 -12.81
C PRO A 15 16.88 3.84 -13.10
N SER A 16 16.57 4.10 -14.37
CA SER A 16 15.21 4.46 -14.77
C SER A 16 14.26 3.36 -14.29
N PRO A 17 13.16 3.74 -13.60
CA PRO A 17 12.19 2.76 -13.14
C PRO A 17 11.60 2.05 -14.37
N PRO A 18 11.20 0.78 -14.23
CA PRO A 18 10.61 0.01 -15.32
C PRO A 18 9.33 0.66 -15.88
N PHE A 19 8.64 1.46 -15.06
CA PHE A 19 7.41 2.15 -15.41
C PHE A 19 7.28 3.43 -14.57
N ASN A 20 6.89 4.54 -15.19
CA ASN A 20 6.61 5.80 -14.50
C ASN A 20 5.13 5.84 -14.11
N LEU A 21 4.79 6.38 -12.94
CA LEU A 21 3.40 6.51 -12.53
C LEU A 21 2.64 7.47 -13.47
N GLU A 22 1.60 6.94 -14.10
CA GLU A 22 0.55 7.69 -14.77
C GLU A 22 -0.67 7.72 -13.85
N LEU A 23 -1.12 8.92 -13.47
CA LEU A 23 -2.28 9.07 -12.59
C LEU A 23 -3.51 8.40 -13.21
N ASP A 24 -4.30 7.78 -12.34
CA ASP A 24 -5.55 7.06 -12.66
C ASP A 24 -5.38 5.82 -13.57
N ASN A 25 -4.19 5.61 -14.13
CA ASN A 25 -3.86 4.52 -15.07
C ASN A 25 -2.74 3.57 -14.57
N SER A 26 -2.38 3.69 -13.29
CA SER A 26 -1.27 2.94 -12.70
C SER A 26 -1.59 2.42 -11.31
N TYR A 27 -0.83 1.41 -10.90
CA TYR A 27 -0.69 1.04 -9.50
C TYR A 27 0.71 1.39 -9.00
N PHE A 28 0.81 1.67 -7.71
CA PHE A 28 2.09 1.89 -7.06
C PHE A 28 2.23 1.04 -5.79
N LEU A 29 3.46 0.72 -5.43
CA LEU A 29 3.82 0.00 -4.21
C LEU A 29 4.96 0.72 -3.53
N VAL A 30 4.83 0.98 -2.23
CA VAL A 30 5.89 1.55 -1.44
C VAL A 30 6.61 0.48 -0.64
N LYS A 31 7.93 0.44 -0.81
CA LYS A 31 8.85 -0.48 -0.14
C LYS A 31 9.86 0.27 0.69
N LEU A 32 10.27 -0.33 1.80
CA LEU A 32 11.54 0.00 2.44
C LEU A 32 12.63 -0.84 1.78
N HIS A 33 13.59 -0.16 1.14
CA HIS A 33 14.64 -0.79 0.34
C HIS A 33 15.93 -1.04 1.14
N ASP A 34 16.39 -0.04 1.88
CA ASP A 34 17.56 -0.13 2.76
C ASP A 34 17.33 0.75 3.99
N ALA A 35 17.92 0.37 5.13
CA ALA A 35 17.72 1.03 6.40
C ALA A 35 18.95 0.85 7.31
N GLN A 36 19.37 1.93 7.95
CA GLN A 36 20.48 1.93 8.89
C GLN A 36 20.13 2.76 10.12
N ALA A 37 20.44 2.20 11.29
CA ALA A 37 20.41 2.90 12.57
C ALA A 37 21.84 3.22 13.02
N PHE A 38 22.06 4.43 13.52
CA PHE A 38 23.28 4.79 14.24
C PHE A 38 22.92 5.40 15.58
N PHE A 39 23.39 4.78 16.66
CA PHE A 39 23.19 5.29 18.02
C PHE A 39 24.48 5.86 18.59
N GLN A 40 24.50 7.18 18.72
CA GLN A 40 25.54 7.90 19.44
C GLN A 40 25.13 8.06 20.91
N ALA A 41 25.82 7.37 21.82
CA ALA A 41 25.56 7.45 23.25
C ALA A 41 26.66 8.20 24.00
N ASN A 42 26.32 8.93 25.06
CA ASN A 42 27.31 9.40 26.04
C ASN A 42 27.86 8.22 26.87
N PHE A 43 28.86 8.45 27.73
CA PHE A 43 29.57 7.38 28.47
C PHE A 43 28.67 6.48 29.34
N LEU A 44 27.45 6.93 29.66
CA LEU A 44 26.47 6.23 30.52
C LEU A 44 25.34 5.51 29.77
N GLY A 45 25.22 5.67 28.45
CA GLY A 45 24.13 5.06 27.67
C GLY A 45 24.42 3.60 27.35
N LYS A 46 23.62 2.68 27.90
CA LYS A 46 23.59 1.27 27.49
C LYS A 46 22.54 1.11 26.39
N ALA A 47 22.99 0.90 25.16
CA ALA A 47 22.11 0.49 24.07
C ALA A 47 22.05 -1.03 24.09
N ASP A 48 20.86 -1.59 24.26
CA ASP A 48 20.70 -3.05 24.20
C ASP A 48 20.08 -3.45 22.87
N LEU A 49 18.95 -2.83 22.50
CA LEU A 49 18.20 -3.21 21.30
C LEU A 49 17.73 -1.98 20.52
N VAL A 50 17.69 -2.10 19.20
CA VAL A 50 17.01 -1.16 18.29
C VAL A 50 15.78 -1.84 17.72
N THR A 51 14.66 -1.11 17.71
CA THR A 51 13.41 -1.53 17.09
C THR A 51 13.11 -0.61 15.92
N PHE A 52 12.74 -1.21 14.80
CA PHE A 52 12.27 -0.49 13.62
C PHE A 52 10.79 -0.85 13.37
N SER A 53 9.94 0.17 13.38
CA SER A 53 8.51 0.03 13.10
C SER A 53 8.05 1.07 12.09
N SER A 54 6.93 0.77 11.43
CA SER A 54 6.23 1.73 10.60
C SER A 54 4.74 1.74 10.87
N SER A 55 4.10 2.87 10.59
CA SER A 55 2.66 2.95 10.44
C SER A 55 2.31 3.58 9.09
N VAL A 56 1.27 3.06 8.46
CA VAL A 56 0.76 3.55 7.19
C VAL A 56 -0.70 3.90 7.36
N THR A 57 -1.05 5.11 6.94
CA THR A 57 -2.43 5.62 6.86
C THR A 57 -2.66 6.16 5.46
N SER A 58 -3.82 5.89 4.86
CA SER A 58 -4.09 6.29 3.48
C SER A 58 -5.54 6.66 3.25
N SER A 59 -5.81 7.51 2.26
CA SER A 59 -7.17 7.81 1.80
C SER A 59 -7.93 6.58 1.29
N PHE A 60 -7.22 5.55 0.77
CA PHE A 60 -7.82 4.29 0.30
C PHE A 60 -8.50 3.49 1.42
N GLN A 61 -8.09 3.69 2.67
CA GLN A 61 -8.65 3.02 3.85
C GLN A 61 -8.64 4.01 5.02
N PRO A 62 -9.52 5.03 5.01
CA PRO A 62 -9.40 6.19 5.90
C PRO A 62 -9.63 5.84 7.38
N THR A 63 -10.35 4.75 7.65
CA THR A 63 -10.64 4.23 8.99
C THR A 63 -9.61 3.23 9.48
N SER A 64 -8.66 2.82 8.63
CA SER A 64 -7.66 1.80 8.95
C SER A 64 -6.26 2.42 9.03
N SER A 65 -5.46 1.93 9.96
CA SER A 65 -4.02 2.18 9.96
C SER A 65 -3.29 0.85 10.08
N THR A 66 -2.35 0.63 9.17
CA THR A 66 -1.51 -0.57 9.20
C THR A 66 -0.26 -0.27 9.99
N GLN A 67 -0.10 -0.93 11.13
CA GLN A 67 1.13 -0.87 11.92
C GLN A 67 1.96 -2.13 11.69
N SER A 68 3.26 -1.96 11.51
CA SER A 68 4.20 -3.05 11.25
C SER A 68 5.44 -2.88 12.10
N LEU A 69 5.90 -3.98 12.68
CA LEU A 69 7.22 -4.09 13.31
C LEU A 69 8.08 -4.91 12.37
N HIS A 70 9.15 -4.32 11.85
CA HIS A 70 9.94 -4.97 10.78
C HIS A 70 11.23 -5.60 11.28
N HIS A 71 11.81 -5.06 12.35
CA HIS A 71 13.11 -5.53 12.81
C HIS A 71 13.36 -5.20 14.29
N ILE A 72 13.98 -6.15 14.98
CA ILE A 72 14.54 -5.95 16.32
C ILE A 72 15.93 -6.57 16.33
N SER A 73 16.95 -5.77 16.65
CA SER A 73 18.34 -6.27 16.75
C SER A 73 19.12 -5.60 17.84
N THR A 74 20.20 -6.25 18.26
CA THR A 74 21.18 -5.63 19.15
C THR A 74 21.89 -4.50 18.42
N ILE A 75 21.99 -3.34 19.06
CA ILE A 75 22.73 -2.20 18.53
C ILE A 75 23.92 -1.91 19.43
N GLN A 76 25.08 -1.72 18.82
CA GLN A 76 26.28 -1.32 19.52
C GLN A 76 26.45 0.19 19.45
N LYS A 77 26.91 0.78 20.54
CA LYS A 77 27.25 2.21 20.60
C LYS A 77 28.26 2.57 19.51
N ASN A 78 28.03 3.71 18.86
CA ASN A 78 28.92 4.29 17.85
C ASN A 78 29.25 3.35 16.67
N THR A 79 28.42 2.34 16.44
CA THR A 79 28.58 1.39 15.36
C THR A 79 27.30 1.40 14.52
N PRO A 80 27.38 1.58 13.19
CA PRO A 80 26.19 1.51 12.35
C PRO A 80 25.60 0.10 12.39
N CYS A 81 24.29 0.02 12.64
CA CYS A 81 23.52 -1.20 12.52
C CYS A 81 22.67 -1.10 11.24
N ARG A 82 23.06 -1.83 10.20
CA ARG A 82 22.21 -2.02 9.03
C ARG A 82 21.13 -3.02 9.40
N LEU A 83 19.89 -2.66 9.11
CA LEU A 83 18.74 -3.47 9.52
C LEU A 83 18.45 -4.59 8.51
N GLY A 84 19.00 -4.51 7.29
CA GLY A 84 18.84 -5.54 6.26
C GLY A 84 17.38 -5.77 5.86
N ILE A 85 16.54 -4.74 6.00
CA ILE A 85 15.10 -4.83 5.78
C ILE A 85 14.81 -4.50 4.31
N ASN A 86 14.21 -5.44 3.61
CA ASN A 86 13.57 -5.22 2.33
C ASN A 86 12.11 -5.69 2.46
N THR A 87 11.20 -4.75 2.69
CA THR A 87 9.81 -5.07 3.03
C THR A 87 8.84 -4.10 2.38
N ASN A 88 7.68 -4.61 1.98
CA ASN A 88 6.59 -3.82 1.46
C ASN A 88 5.94 -3.05 2.62
N LEU A 89 5.93 -1.72 2.54
CA LEU A 89 5.23 -0.87 3.52
C LEU A 89 3.73 -0.79 3.21
N THR A 90 3.38 -0.76 1.93
CA THR A 90 2.00 -0.84 1.43
C THR A 90 1.77 -2.15 0.69
N GLU A 91 0.52 -2.38 0.28
CA GLU A 91 0.25 -3.25 -0.87
C GLU A 91 0.32 -2.44 -2.17
N TRP A 92 -0.02 -3.05 -3.30
CA TRP A 92 -0.22 -2.28 -4.53
C TRP A 92 -1.51 -1.45 -4.39
N LEU A 93 -1.39 -0.14 -4.59
CA LEU A 93 -2.48 0.83 -4.45
C LEU A 93 -2.72 1.53 -5.79
N PRO A 94 -3.97 1.88 -6.14
CA PRO A 94 -4.23 2.63 -7.36
C PRO A 94 -3.63 4.05 -7.26
N ALA A 95 -3.08 4.57 -8.35
CA ALA A 95 -2.46 5.89 -8.40
C ALA A 95 -3.50 7.00 -8.67
N GLY A 96 -4.53 7.10 -7.83
CA GLY A 96 -5.58 8.10 -7.95
C GLY A 96 -5.08 9.52 -7.69
N SER A 97 -5.48 10.48 -8.52
CA SER A 97 -4.99 11.87 -8.43
C SER A 97 -5.38 12.61 -7.12
N SER A 98 -6.48 12.21 -6.49
CA SER A 98 -6.95 12.77 -5.21
C SER A 98 -6.43 12.04 -3.97
N ASP A 99 -5.65 10.97 -4.15
CA ASP A 99 -5.26 10.10 -3.05
C ASP A 99 -4.02 10.56 -2.30
N SER A 100 -3.95 10.13 -1.04
CA SER A 100 -2.83 10.44 -0.16
C SER A 100 -2.41 9.25 0.68
N LEU A 101 -1.11 9.19 0.96
CA LEU A 101 -0.48 8.13 1.73
C LEU A 101 0.49 8.76 2.72
N ARG A 102 0.24 8.53 4.01
CA ARG A 102 1.15 8.93 5.09
C ARG A 102 1.85 7.70 5.64
N ILE A 103 3.18 7.72 5.60
CA ILE A 103 4.05 6.68 6.12
C ILE A 103 4.86 7.26 7.27
N ASN A 104 4.72 6.69 8.46
CA ASN A 104 5.59 6.98 9.59
C ASN A 104 6.56 5.83 9.80
N ILE A 105 7.84 6.12 9.98
CA ILE A 105 8.90 5.16 10.29
C ILE A 105 9.59 5.61 11.57
N ASN A 106 9.70 4.69 12.53
CA ASN A 106 10.29 4.96 13.83
C ASN A 106 11.42 3.98 14.13
N TYR A 107 12.55 4.54 14.55
CA TYR A 107 13.68 3.82 15.10
C TYR A 107 13.77 4.18 16.56
N THR A 108 13.65 3.19 17.43
CA THR A 108 13.69 3.39 18.88
C THR A 108 14.77 2.50 19.46
N VAL A 109 15.62 3.07 20.31
CA VAL A 109 16.58 2.31 21.11
C VAL A 109 16.00 2.06 22.49
N LEU A 110 16.07 0.81 22.90
CA LEU A 110 15.71 0.34 24.22
C LEU A 110 16.98 0.22 25.05
N GLN A 111 16.96 0.84 26.23
CA GLN A 111 18.09 0.87 27.15
C GLN A 111 17.73 0.15 28.46
N GLY A 112 18.60 -0.76 28.88
CA GLY A 112 18.86 -1.03 30.29
C GLY A 112 17.94 -2.01 31.03
N LYS A 113 17.02 -2.74 30.37
CA LYS A 113 16.25 -3.82 31.02
C LYS A 113 15.93 -4.98 30.07
N PRO A 114 15.88 -6.24 30.57
CA PRO A 114 15.47 -7.40 29.77
C PRO A 114 14.00 -7.24 29.34
N ILE A 115 13.72 -7.55 28.06
CA ILE A 115 12.39 -7.40 27.47
C ILE A 115 11.47 -8.58 27.83
N GLN A 116 11.32 -8.85 29.12
CA GLN A 116 10.74 -10.08 29.64
C GLN A 116 9.26 -10.21 29.26
N LYS A 117 8.46 -9.14 29.38
CA LYS A 117 7.03 -9.19 29.05
C LYS A 117 6.78 -9.43 27.57
N PHE A 118 7.63 -8.88 26.70
CA PHE A 118 7.58 -9.13 25.25
C PHE A 118 7.88 -10.59 24.91
N VAL A 119 8.94 -11.15 25.50
CA VAL A 119 9.31 -12.56 25.32
C VAL A 119 8.20 -13.48 25.82
N ASP A 120 7.59 -13.16 26.96
CA ASP A 120 6.50 -13.93 27.52
C ASP A 120 5.22 -13.84 26.68
N TYR A 121 4.90 -12.68 26.11
CA TYR A 121 3.76 -12.51 25.20
C TYR A 121 3.94 -13.29 23.89
N ILE A 122 5.13 -13.27 23.29
CA ILE A 122 5.40 -14.03 22.06
C ILE A 122 5.22 -15.54 22.30
N LYS A 123 5.65 -16.04 23.46
CA LYS A 123 5.41 -17.42 23.89
C LYS A 123 3.92 -17.73 24.09
N GLN A 124 3.14 -16.79 24.62
CA GLN A 124 1.71 -16.97 24.87
C GLN A 124 0.87 -16.89 23.59
N ALA A 125 1.26 -16.07 22.62
CA ALA A 125 0.50 -15.83 21.39
C ALA A 125 0.64 -16.94 20.32
N ASP A 126 1.33 -18.04 20.63
CA ASP A 126 1.73 -19.11 19.69
C ASP A 126 2.44 -18.59 18.41
N LEU A 127 2.87 -17.32 18.44
CA LEU A 127 3.72 -16.70 17.43
C LEU A 127 5.06 -17.43 17.37
N VAL A 128 5.49 -18.04 18.48
CA VAL A 128 6.67 -18.90 18.53
C VAL A 128 6.60 -19.98 17.45
N ALA A 129 5.50 -20.70 17.21
CA ALA A 129 5.46 -21.71 16.15
C ALA A 129 5.63 -21.13 14.73
N LYS A 130 5.22 -19.87 14.51
CA LYS A 130 5.45 -19.11 13.25
C LYS A 130 6.82 -18.40 13.19
N LEU A 131 7.51 -18.24 14.32
CA LEU A 131 8.77 -17.50 14.49
C LEU A 131 9.96 -18.37 14.96
N SER A 132 9.77 -19.69 15.09
CA SER A 132 10.70 -20.62 15.79
C SER A 132 11.97 -20.95 15.01
N LEU A 133 12.81 -19.96 14.69
CA LEU A 133 14.20 -20.20 14.31
C LEU A 133 15.10 -19.03 14.79
N ARG A 134 15.59 -19.12 16.04
CA ARG A 134 16.91 -18.59 16.49
C ARG A 134 17.11 -17.04 16.63
N PRO A 135 18.25 -16.57 17.24
CA PRO A 135 18.24 -15.49 18.24
C PRO A 135 18.28 -14.03 17.77
N ASP A 136 18.33 -13.77 16.46
CA ASP A 136 18.37 -12.41 15.92
C ASP A 136 17.05 -12.13 15.19
N TRP A 137 16.13 -11.41 15.84
CA TRP A 137 14.74 -11.29 15.42
C TRP A 137 14.53 -10.24 14.31
N ALA A 138 14.94 -10.61 13.09
CA ALA A 138 14.73 -9.86 11.85
C ALA A 138 13.42 -10.24 11.12
N VAL A 139 12.30 -10.36 11.83
CA VAL A 139 11.01 -10.77 11.23
C VAL A 139 10.03 -9.60 11.14
N ALA A 140 9.44 -9.38 9.96
CA ALA A 140 8.36 -8.44 9.75
C ALA A 140 7.00 -9.05 10.11
N VAL A 141 6.27 -8.43 11.05
CA VAL A 141 4.91 -8.84 11.44
C VAL A 141 3.92 -7.75 11.04
N LYS A 142 2.90 -8.13 10.27
CA LYS A 142 1.84 -7.24 9.73
C LYS A 142 0.47 -7.60 10.29
N ILE A 143 0.18 -7.23 11.55
CA ILE A 143 -1.15 -7.38 12.17
C ILE A 143 -1.33 -6.24 13.19
N THR A 144 -2.21 -5.27 12.94
CA THR A 144 -2.31 -4.04 13.75
C THR A 144 -2.54 -4.30 15.24
N ASP A 145 -3.39 -5.26 15.61
CA ASP A 145 -3.66 -5.58 17.03
C ASP A 145 -2.50 -6.27 17.74
N ILE A 146 -1.84 -7.23 17.08
CA ILE A 146 -0.71 -7.96 17.65
C ILE A 146 0.51 -7.05 17.71
N VAL A 147 0.80 -6.33 16.63
CA VAL A 147 1.92 -5.37 16.55
C VAL A 147 1.70 -4.22 17.54
N GLY A 148 0.49 -3.67 17.63
CA GLY A 148 0.15 -2.62 18.59
C GLY A 148 0.39 -3.07 20.04
N ARG A 149 -0.03 -4.29 20.39
CA ARG A 149 0.28 -4.90 21.70
C ARG A 149 1.78 -5.07 21.91
N LEU A 150 2.52 -5.62 20.94
CA LEU A 150 3.98 -5.79 21.01
C LEU A 150 4.70 -4.44 21.23
N LEU A 151 4.37 -3.42 20.44
CA LEU A 151 4.92 -2.07 20.56
C LEU A 151 4.57 -1.45 21.92
N SER A 152 3.35 -1.65 22.43
CA SER A 152 2.96 -1.16 23.76
C SER A 152 3.75 -1.83 24.89
N TYR A 153 4.08 -3.12 24.78
CA TYR A 153 4.92 -3.80 25.76
C TYR A 153 6.34 -3.25 25.74
N LEU A 154 6.89 -3.02 24.54
CA LEU A 154 8.19 -2.37 24.38
C LEU A 154 8.19 -0.95 24.96
N ALA A 155 7.13 -0.17 24.73
CA ALA A 155 6.93 1.17 25.30
C ALA A 155 6.92 1.19 26.83
N GLN A 156 6.48 0.10 27.46
CA GLN A 156 6.41 -0.03 28.92
C GLN A 156 7.70 -0.59 29.55
N GLU A 157 8.67 -1.03 28.74
CA GLU A 157 9.91 -1.68 29.21
C GLU A 157 11.17 -0.89 28.85
N GLY A 158 12.02 -0.65 29.85
CA GLY A 158 13.28 0.08 29.70
C GLY A 158 13.10 1.60 29.53
N SER A 159 14.22 2.32 29.44
CA SER A 159 14.20 3.72 28.98
C SER A 159 14.33 3.75 27.47
N GLN A 160 13.40 4.39 26.79
CA GLN A 160 13.38 4.47 25.33
C GLN A 160 13.99 5.78 24.85
N GLN A 161 14.74 5.71 23.76
CA GLN A 161 15.23 6.87 23.04
C GLN A 161 14.88 6.74 21.55
N ASN A 162 14.08 7.68 21.03
CA ASN A 162 13.82 7.76 19.60
C ASN A 162 15.09 8.22 18.88
N LEU A 163 15.60 7.38 17.99
CA LEU A 163 16.78 7.69 17.19
C LEU A 163 16.45 8.49 15.93
N PHE A 164 15.29 8.19 15.39
CA PHE A 164 14.92 8.63 14.07
C PHE A 164 13.43 8.40 13.97
N SER A 165 12.69 9.47 13.73
CA SER A 165 11.29 9.39 13.37
C SER A 165 11.15 10.13 12.06
N LEU A 166 10.47 9.50 11.14
CA LEU A 166 10.21 10.02 9.82
C LEU A 166 8.71 9.93 9.60
N ALA A 167 8.09 11.05 9.27
CA ALA A 167 6.77 11.12 8.70
C ALA A 167 6.90 11.58 7.25
N ILE A 168 6.40 10.77 6.32
CA ILE A 168 6.32 11.10 4.90
C ILE A 168 4.86 11.21 4.52
N ASP A 169 4.51 12.36 3.96
CA ASP A 169 3.24 12.57 3.32
C ASP A 169 3.45 12.51 1.81
N PHE A 170 2.98 11.43 1.20
CA PHE A 170 2.89 11.29 -0.23
C PHE A 170 1.52 11.76 -0.69
N ASN A 171 1.50 12.87 -1.42
CA ASN A 171 0.41 13.19 -2.31
C ASN A 171 0.59 12.36 -3.59
N VAL A 172 -0.38 11.53 -3.95
CA VAL A 172 -0.23 10.61 -5.08
C VAL A 172 -0.06 11.38 -6.40
N SER A 173 -0.63 12.58 -6.51
CA SER A 173 -0.44 13.47 -7.68
C SER A 173 1.02 13.84 -7.96
N ASP A 174 1.85 13.90 -6.91
CA ASP A 174 3.25 14.32 -6.98
C ASP A 174 4.23 13.14 -6.86
N LEU A 175 3.70 11.93 -6.69
CA LEU A 175 4.47 10.72 -6.45
C LEU A 175 5.18 10.27 -7.73
N LYS A 176 6.46 9.92 -7.60
CA LYS A 176 7.28 9.41 -8.70
C LYS A 176 7.76 8.01 -8.35
N THR A 177 7.79 7.11 -9.32
CA THR A 177 8.52 5.86 -9.19
C THR A 177 10.01 6.11 -9.03
N GLY A 178 10.67 5.37 -8.16
CA GLY A 178 12.10 5.49 -7.89
C GLY A 178 12.42 5.48 -6.40
N TYR A 179 13.59 6.01 -6.04
CA TYR A 179 14.08 5.98 -4.67
C TYR A 179 13.93 7.33 -4.00
N TYR A 180 13.29 7.32 -2.84
CA TYR A 180 13.24 8.41 -1.89
C TYR A 180 14.18 8.08 -0.74
N LEU A 181 14.87 9.08 -0.22
CA LEU A 181 15.74 8.91 0.92
C LEU A 181 15.40 9.94 1.99
N VAL A 182 15.57 9.51 3.23
CA VAL A 182 15.60 10.35 4.40
C VAL A 182 16.75 9.89 5.26
N TYR A 183 17.55 10.84 5.72
CA TYR A 183 18.63 10.57 6.64
C TYR A 183 18.69 11.65 7.72
N GLY A 184 19.30 11.31 8.84
CA GLY A 184 19.36 12.17 9.99
C GLY A 184 20.53 11.84 10.90
N SER A 185 20.80 12.75 11.81
CA SER A 185 21.82 12.60 12.84
C SER A 185 21.33 13.19 14.17
N HIS A 186 21.85 12.62 15.26
CA HIS A 186 21.69 13.14 16.61
C HIS A 186 22.80 14.09 17.05
N SER A 187 23.80 14.28 16.20
CA SER A 187 24.91 15.19 16.42
C SER A 187 25.06 16.15 15.25
N ASP A 188 25.88 17.18 15.42
CA ASP A 188 26.26 18.15 14.39
C ASP A 188 27.17 17.52 13.31
N GLU A 189 26.72 16.40 12.72
CA GLU A 189 27.38 15.81 11.55
C GLU A 189 27.07 16.65 10.31
N ILE A 190 28.07 16.79 9.45
CA ILE A 190 27.88 17.39 8.13
C ILE A 190 27.16 16.34 7.27
N TRP A 191 26.00 16.73 6.77
CA TRP A 191 25.16 15.90 5.94
C TRP A 191 25.66 15.92 4.49
N PRO A 192 25.88 14.75 3.84
CA PRO A 192 26.23 14.72 2.43
C PRO A 192 25.14 15.42 1.62
N ALA A 193 25.52 16.16 0.58
CA ALA A 193 24.54 16.78 -0.29
C ALA A 193 23.81 15.71 -1.13
N PRO A 194 22.49 15.82 -1.36
CA PRO A 194 21.70 14.78 -2.04
C PRO A 194 22.24 14.34 -3.40
N GLN A 195 22.87 15.24 -4.17
CA GLN A 195 23.45 14.91 -5.48
C GLN A 195 24.63 13.92 -5.42
N PHE A 196 25.24 13.74 -4.24
CA PHE A 196 26.32 12.78 -4.06
C PHE A 196 25.82 11.42 -3.57
N LEU A 197 24.52 11.29 -3.29
CA LEU A 197 23.92 10.06 -2.78
C LEU A 197 23.36 9.21 -3.93
N GLN A 198 23.63 7.91 -3.89
CA GLN A 198 23.06 6.96 -4.85
C GLN A 198 22.84 5.59 -4.23
N ILE A 199 21.93 4.80 -4.80
CA ILE A 199 21.88 3.36 -4.58
C ILE A 199 22.93 2.69 -5.49
N ASP A 200 23.81 1.89 -4.89
CA ASP A 200 24.82 1.14 -5.64
C ASP A 200 24.27 -0.19 -6.20
N ALA A 201 25.10 -0.91 -6.97
CA ALA A 201 24.71 -2.20 -7.55
C ALA A 201 24.35 -3.28 -6.52
N SER A 202 24.68 -3.09 -5.25
CA SER A 202 24.30 -3.99 -4.15
C SER A 202 22.99 -3.61 -3.47
N GLY A 203 22.28 -2.59 -3.99
CA GLY A 203 21.04 -2.07 -3.41
C GLY A 203 21.27 -1.22 -2.16
N ARG A 204 22.48 -0.67 -1.99
CA ARG A 204 22.84 0.06 -0.78
C ARG A 204 23.00 1.53 -1.05
N LEU A 205 22.59 2.34 -0.07
CA LEU A 205 22.92 3.75 -0.10
C LEU A 205 24.42 3.96 0.02
N ARG A 206 24.99 4.72 -0.91
CA ARG A 206 26.39 5.10 -0.97
C ARG A 206 26.53 6.60 -1.20
N ASP A 207 27.51 7.17 -0.52
CA ASP A 207 28.01 8.52 -0.77
C ASP A 207 29.15 8.45 -1.80
N LYS A 208 29.02 9.21 -2.90
CA LYS A 208 30.03 9.37 -3.95
C LYS A 208 31.11 10.37 -3.57
N SER A 209 30.88 11.21 -2.57
CA SER A 209 31.85 12.22 -2.12
C SER A 209 33.00 11.57 -1.37
N SER A 210 34.17 12.24 -1.36
CA SER A 210 35.35 11.82 -0.61
C SER A 210 35.31 12.25 0.87
N ASP A 211 34.41 13.16 1.23
CA ASP A 211 34.54 13.99 2.43
C ASP A 211 33.56 13.62 3.56
N SER A 212 32.55 12.79 3.29
CA SER A 212 31.56 12.36 4.28
C SER A 212 31.34 10.84 4.29
N SER A 213 31.00 10.31 5.46
CA SER A 213 30.67 8.89 5.64
C SER A 213 29.23 8.74 6.15
N LEU A 214 28.46 7.90 5.47
CA LEU A 214 27.13 7.48 5.91
C LEU A 214 27.14 6.65 7.19
N SER A 215 28.30 6.18 7.65
CA SER A 215 28.43 5.26 8.80
C SER A 215 27.97 5.85 10.13
N ARG A 216 27.79 7.17 10.21
CA ARG A 216 27.37 7.90 11.42
C ARG A 216 25.96 8.47 11.31
N LEU A 217 25.25 8.14 10.22
CA LEU A 217 23.90 8.60 9.97
C LEU A 217 22.90 7.45 10.16
N SER A 218 21.71 7.80 10.62
CA SER A 218 20.54 6.93 10.50
C SER A 218 19.80 7.30 9.22
N TYR A 219 19.34 6.31 8.44
CA TYR A 219 18.62 6.58 7.19
C TYR A 219 17.62 5.48 6.84
N ALA A 220 16.62 5.86 6.05
CA ALA A 220 15.68 4.96 5.38
C ALA A 220 15.64 5.30 3.88
N VAL A 221 15.91 4.31 3.04
CA VAL A 221 15.67 4.37 1.59
C VAL A 221 14.32 3.74 1.32
N ILE A 222 13.43 4.49 0.69
CA ILE A 222 12.10 4.08 0.31
C ILE A 222 12.07 3.97 -1.20
N GLU A 223 11.58 2.84 -1.70
CA GLU A 223 11.43 2.58 -3.11
C GLU A 223 9.96 2.60 -3.46
N VAL A 224 9.59 3.47 -4.40
CA VAL A 224 8.25 3.53 -4.99
C VAL A 224 8.32 2.80 -6.32
N LEU A 225 7.62 1.68 -6.41
CA LEU A 225 7.46 0.93 -7.64
C LEU A 225 6.14 1.30 -8.30
N GLY A 226 6.10 1.23 -9.63
CA GLY A 226 4.91 1.49 -10.43
C GLY A 226 4.69 0.38 -11.43
N ILE A 227 3.44 0.10 -11.73
CA ILE A 227 3.00 -0.76 -12.84
C ILE A 227 1.77 -0.13 -13.50
N GLN A 228 1.56 -0.41 -14.77
CA GLN A 228 0.34 0.00 -15.48
C GLN A 228 -0.88 -0.77 -14.94
N ARG A 229 -2.07 -0.14 -14.94
CA ARG A 229 -3.35 -0.84 -14.73
C ARG A 229 -3.52 -1.97 -15.74
N LEU A 230 -4.06 -3.11 -15.30
CA LEU A 230 -4.17 -4.29 -16.17
C LEU A 230 -5.42 -4.14 -17.04
N ARG A 231 -5.24 -3.81 -18.32
CA ARG A 231 -6.37 -3.66 -19.26
C ARG A 231 -7.27 -4.89 -19.27
N LEU A 232 -8.58 -4.67 -19.55
CA LEU A 232 -9.62 -5.69 -19.76
C LEU A 232 -9.17 -6.92 -20.57
N GLN A 233 -8.27 -6.71 -21.54
CA GLN A 233 -7.73 -7.77 -22.39
C GLN A 233 -6.91 -8.83 -21.65
N GLN A 234 -6.28 -8.49 -20.52
CA GLN A 234 -5.49 -9.42 -19.71
C GLN A 234 -6.35 -10.33 -18.84
N PHE A 235 -7.61 -9.96 -18.60
CA PHE A 235 -8.56 -10.78 -17.85
C PHE A 235 -9.30 -11.78 -18.73
N ARG A 236 -9.13 -11.77 -20.05
CA ARG A 236 -9.87 -12.63 -21.00
C ARG A 236 -9.81 -14.13 -20.67
N ASP A 237 -8.68 -14.57 -20.14
CA ASP A 237 -8.45 -15.98 -19.78
C ASP A 237 -8.82 -16.28 -18.33
N GLU A 238 -9.22 -15.28 -17.54
CA GLU A 238 -9.60 -15.48 -16.15
C GLU A 238 -11.01 -16.09 -16.04
N PRO A 239 -11.21 -17.13 -15.19
CA PRO A 239 -12.49 -17.80 -15.05
C PRO A 239 -13.64 -16.87 -14.59
N TRP A 240 -13.34 -15.92 -13.70
CA TRP A 240 -14.34 -14.96 -13.21
C TRP A 240 -14.77 -14.00 -14.33
N TRP A 241 -13.84 -13.58 -15.19
CA TRP A 241 -14.11 -12.68 -16.30
C TRP A 241 -14.97 -13.37 -17.37
N GLN A 242 -14.62 -14.61 -17.72
CA GLN A 242 -15.42 -15.40 -18.66
C GLN A 242 -16.84 -15.64 -18.14
N LEU A 243 -16.99 -15.91 -16.84
CA LEU A 243 -18.31 -16.06 -16.21
C LEU A 243 -19.12 -14.77 -16.29
N LEU A 244 -18.51 -13.63 -15.90
CA LEU A 244 -19.14 -12.31 -15.95
C LEU A 244 -19.64 -11.99 -17.37
N GLN A 245 -18.74 -12.09 -18.36
CA GLN A 245 -19.04 -11.78 -19.76
C GLN A 245 -20.10 -12.71 -20.36
N THR A 246 -20.04 -14.01 -20.07
CA THR A 246 -21.01 -14.99 -20.60
C THR A 246 -22.43 -14.66 -20.15
N VAL A 247 -22.61 -14.33 -18.88
CA VAL A 247 -23.92 -14.06 -18.30
C VAL A 247 -24.40 -12.67 -18.70
N GLN A 248 -23.51 -11.67 -18.68
CA GLN A 248 -23.81 -10.32 -19.17
C GLN A 248 -24.35 -10.39 -20.60
N GLN A 249 -23.61 -11.04 -21.50
CA GLN A 249 -24.01 -11.18 -22.90
C GLN A 249 -25.34 -11.94 -23.04
N SER A 250 -25.55 -13.01 -22.27
CA SER A 250 -26.82 -13.76 -22.28
C SER A 250 -28.02 -12.91 -21.86
N ILE A 251 -27.85 -11.95 -20.96
CA ILE A 251 -28.93 -11.05 -20.53
C ILE A 251 -29.15 -9.97 -21.58
N LEU A 252 -28.07 -9.34 -22.08
CA LEU A 252 -28.12 -8.29 -23.10
C LEU A 252 -28.77 -8.77 -24.41
N ASP A 253 -28.48 -10.01 -24.83
CA ASP A 253 -29.04 -10.62 -26.04
C ASP A 253 -30.48 -11.13 -25.87
N SER A 254 -30.97 -11.22 -24.62
CA SER A 254 -32.31 -11.68 -24.35
C SER A 254 -33.38 -10.63 -24.70
N VAL A 255 -34.52 -11.11 -25.21
CA VAL A 255 -35.73 -10.31 -25.40
C VAL A 255 -36.63 -10.57 -24.20
N MET A 256 -36.69 -9.59 -23.30
CA MET A 256 -37.54 -9.65 -22.11
C MET A 256 -38.94 -9.14 -22.47
N THR A 257 -39.96 -9.99 -22.32
CA THR A 257 -41.35 -9.62 -22.64
C THR A 257 -42.23 -9.47 -21.41
N THR A 258 -41.83 -10.06 -20.28
CA THR A 258 -42.59 -10.02 -19.02
C THR A 258 -41.75 -9.50 -17.85
N GLU A 259 -42.44 -9.00 -16.81
CA GLU A 259 -41.80 -8.61 -15.54
C GLU A 259 -41.15 -9.81 -14.83
N GLN A 260 -41.78 -10.98 -14.90
CA GLN A 260 -41.27 -12.20 -14.28
C GLN A 260 -39.95 -12.65 -14.92
N GLU A 261 -39.81 -12.51 -16.24
CA GLU A 261 -38.54 -12.76 -16.94
C GLU A 261 -37.45 -11.78 -16.49
N ARG A 262 -37.78 -10.49 -16.31
CA ARG A 262 -36.82 -9.48 -15.83
C ARG A 262 -36.34 -9.79 -14.41
N GLN A 263 -37.25 -10.10 -13.49
CA GLN A 263 -36.88 -10.48 -12.12
C GLN A 263 -36.03 -11.75 -12.08
N GLN A 264 -36.34 -12.75 -12.93
CA GLN A 264 -35.54 -13.96 -13.03
C GLN A 264 -34.11 -13.63 -13.49
N ARG A 265 -33.94 -12.81 -14.53
CA ARG A 265 -32.61 -12.40 -15.02
C ARG A 265 -31.85 -11.57 -14.00
N GLN A 266 -32.52 -10.70 -13.26
CA GLN A 266 -31.90 -9.94 -12.19
C GLN A 266 -31.37 -10.88 -11.08
N GLY A 267 -32.14 -11.90 -10.70
CA GLY A 267 -31.70 -12.92 -9.75
C GLY A 267 -30.51 -13.75 -10.26
N GLU A 268 -30.53 -14.15 -11.54
CA GLU A 268 -29.41 -14.83 -12.20
C GLU A 268 -28.14 -13.96 -12.18
N TRP A 269 -28.28 -12.67 -12.48
CA TRP A 269 -27.18 -11.70 -12.48
C TRP A 269 -26.56 -11.53 -11.10
N LEU A 270 -27.36 -11.27 -10.07
CA LEU A 270 -26.88 -11.11 -8.68
C LEU A 270 -26.15 -12.35 -8.18
N PHE A 271 -26.66 -13.54 -8.50
CA PHE A 271 -26.02 -14.79 -8.14
C PHE A 271 -24.63 -14.94 -8.80
N VAL A 272 -24.50 -14.52 -10.05
CA VAL A 272 -23.24 -14.56 -10.79
C VAL A 272 -22.26 -13.53 -10.25
N LEU A 273 -22.71 -12.32 -9.92
CA LEU A 273 -21.86 -11.29 -9.33
C LEU A 273 -21.21 -11.76 -8.03
N ARG A 274 -21.96 -12.45 -7.15
CA ARG A 274 -21.39 -13.06 -5.93
C ARG A 274 -20.29 -14.08 -6.26
N GLN A 275 -20.52 -14.96 -7.23
CA GLN A 275 -19.50 -15.94 -7.65
C GLN A 275 -18.27 -15.27 -8.27
N VAL A 276 -18.47 -14.23 -9.08
CA VAL A 276 -17.38 -13.45 -9.67
C VAL A 276 -16.55 -12.81 -8.56
N LYS A 277 -17.20 -12.18 -7.56
CA LYS A 277 -16.54 -11.61 -6.39
C LYS A 277 -15.72 -12.67 -5.64
N ASP A 278 -16.28 -13.85 -5.37
CA ASP A 278 -15.59 -14.93 -4.66
C ASP A 278 -14.40 -15.51 -5.45
N LEU A 279 -14.54 -15.66 -6.77
CA LEU A 279 -13.47 -16.13 -7.64
C LEU A 279 -12.37 -15.07 -7.79
N ALA A 280 -12.74 -13.80 -7.86
CA ALA A 280 -11.83 -12.67 -7.90
C ALA A 280 -11.05 -12.49 -6.59
N HIS A 281 -11.70 -12.66 -5.44
CA HIS A 281 -11.06 -12.60 -4.11
C HIS A 281 -9.98 -13.66 -3.89
N LYS A 282 -10.00 -14.76 -4.64
CA LYS A 282 -8.92 -15.76 -4.62
C LYS A 282 -7.68 -15.31 -5.39
N ARG A 283 -7.75 -14.20 -6.13
CA ARG A 283 -6.60 -13.54 -6.77
C ARG A 283 -6.07 -12.43 -5.85
N ARG A 284 -4.89 -11.92 -6.19
CA ARG A 284 -4.12 -10.98 -5.36
C ARG A 284 -4.98 -9.76 -5.01
N GLU A 285 -5.02 -9.38 -3.73
CA GLU A 285 -5.91 -8.36 -3.14
C GLU A 285 -5.89 -7.01 -3.86
N PHE A 286 -4.79 -6.67 -4.56
CA PHE A 286 -4.65 -5.40 -5.26
C PHE A 286 -5.48 -5.23 -6.54
N LEU A 287 -6.00 -6.30 -7.13
CA LEU A 287 -6.87 -6.19 -8.32
C LEU A 287 -8.33 -5.99 -7.95
N LEU A 288 -8.68 -6.05 -6.65
CA LEU A 288 -10.08 -6.02 -6.22
C LEU A 288 -10.78 -4.71 -6.57
N SER A 289 -10.07 -3.57 -6.57
CA SER A 289 -10.66 -2.29 -6.97
C SER A 289 -10.98 -2.24 -8.46
N GLU A 290 -10.07 -2.69 -9.32
CA GLU A 290 -10.30 -2.74 -10.77
C GLU A 290 -11.34 -3.81 -11.14
N ILE A 291 -11.40 -4.93 -10.41
CA ILE A 291 -12.45 -5.91 -10.58
C ILE A 291 -13.82 -5.34 -10.15
N ALA A 292 -13.88 -4.57 -9.06
CA ALA A 292 -15.11 -3.89 -8.65
C ALA A 292 -15.56 -2.86 -9.70
N GLU A 293 -14.62 -2.06 -10.24
CA GLU A 293 -14.87 -1.12 -11.35
C GLU A 293 -15.41 -1.85 -12.60
N ILE A 294 -14.83 -2.99 -12.96
CA ILE A 294 -15.30 -3.83 -14.07
C ILE A 294 -16.72 -4.35 -13.82
N ILE A 295 -16.99 -4.84 -12.61
CA ILE A 295 -18.32 -5.35 -12.23
C ILE A 295 -19.34 -4.21 -12.26
N ALA A 296 -18.98 -3.01 -11.81
CA ALA A 296 -19.84 -1.84 -11.81
C ALA A 296 -20.25 -1.42 -13.22
N VAL A 297 -19.33 -1.41 -14.19
CA VAL A 297 -19.64 -1.15 -15.60
C VAL A 297 -20.64 -2.18 -16.13
N ALA A 298 -20.39 -3.46 -15.86
CA ALA A 298 -21.29 -4.53 -16.30
C ALA A 298 -22.68 -4.42 -15.64
N GLN A 299 -22.74 -4.08 -14.34
CA GLN A 299 -23.97 -3.84 -13.61
C GLN A 299 -24.77 -2.71 -14.26
N HIS A 300 -24.13 -1.59 -14.58
CA HIS A 300 -24.78 -0.43 -15.18
C HIS A 300 -25.44 -0.75 -16.53
N GLU A 301 -24.76 -1.53 -17.37
CA GLU A 301 -25.33 -1.99 -18.65
C GLU A 301 -26.55 -2.91 -18.46
N ILE A 302 -26.49 -3.81 -17.48
CA ILE A 302 -27.57 -4.74 -17.17
C ILE A 302 -28.78 -4.00 -16.60
N ASP A 303 -28.57 -3.05 -15.71
CA ASP A 303 -29.66 -2.22 -15.18
C ASP A 303 -30.34 -1.43 -16.30
N ALA A 304 -29.57 -0.84 -17.22
CA ALA A 304 -30.13 -0.15 -18.38
C ALA A 304 -31.00 -1.07 -19.26
N LYS A 305 -30.63 -2.35 -19.39
CA LYS A 305 -31.39 -3.35 -20.15
C LYS A 305 -32.64 -3.83 -19.43
N LEU A 306 -32.57 -3.99 -18.11
CA LEU A 306 -33.64 -4.53 -17.27
C LEU A 306 -34.64 -3.47 -16.79
N LYS A 307 -34.31 -2.17 -16.91
CA LYS A 307 -35.23 -1.07 -16.57
C LYS A 307 -36.55 -1.18 -17.38
N PRO A 308 -37.73 -1.01 -16.72
CA PRO A 308 -39.01 -1.02 -17.42
C PRO A 308 -39.09 0.05 -18.51
N ALA A 309 -39.74 -0.26 -19.64
CA ALA A 309 -39.90 0.69 -20.76
C ALA A 309 -40.84 1.88 -20.46
N THR A 310 -41.51 1.90 -19.31
CA THR A 310 -42.33 3.01 -18.84
C THR A 310 -41.45 4.10 -18.21
N THR A 311 -41.56 5.32 -18.76
CA THR A 311 -40.93 6.55 -18.26
C THR A 311 -40.97 6.66 -16.73
N PRO A 312 -39.85 6.96 -16.07
CA PRO A 312 -39.81 7.08 -14.62
C PRO A 312 -40.64 8.30 -14.17
N GLU A 313 -41.61 8.06 -13.29
CA GLU A 313 -42.05 9.08 -12.34
C GLU A 313 -40.86 9.32 -11.40
N ALA A 314 -40.05 10.34 -11.71
CA ALA A 314 -39.02 10.95 -10.84
C ALA A 314 -38.56 10.10 -9.64
N SER A 315 -37.95 8.94 -9.91
CA SER A 315 -37.16 8.19 -8.93
C SER A 315 -35.80 8.89 -8.84
N GLY A 316 -35.48 9.39 -7.65
CA GLY A 316 -34.33 10.25 -7.44
C GLY A 316 -33.02 9.49 -7.64
N LEU A 317 -31.98 10.22 -8.06
CA LEU A 317 -30.60 9.71 -8.14
C LEU A 317 -30.03 9.29 -6.75
N ASP A 318 -30.78 9.55 -5.67
CA ASP A 318 -30.47 9.22 -4.28
C ASP A 318 -31.05 7.86 -3.83
N ASP A 319 -31.57 7.02 -4.73
CA ASP A 319 -32.12 5.72 -4.35
C ASP A 319 -30.99 4.76 -3.89
N GLU A 320 -31.12 4.24 -2.66
CA GLU A 320 -30.22 3.25 -2.08
C GLU A 320 -30.21 1.98 -2.94
N LEU A 321 -29.00 1.47 -3.25
CA LEU A 321 -28.86 0.20 -3.94
C LEU A 321 -29.32 -0.95 -3.03
N PRO A 322 -29.83 -2.07 -3.58
CA PRO A 322 -30.08 -3.27 -2.79
C PRO A 322 -28.85 -3.68 -1.96
N GLU A 323 -29.03 -4.10 -0.70
CA GLU A 323 -27.94 -4.47 0.23
C GLU A 323 -26.94 -5.46 -0.41
N ASP A 324 -27.45 -6.42 -1.19
CA ASP A 324 -26.64 -7.40 -1.92
C ASP A 324 -25.69 -6.74 -2.93
N LEU A 325 -26.14 -5.69 -3.62
CA LEU A 325 -25.32 -4.93 -4.57
C LEU A 325 -24.35 -4.00 -3.85
N GLN A 326 -24.76 -3.38 -2.74
CA GLN A 326 -23.87 -2.58 -1.91
C GLN A 326 -22.70 -3.43 -1.40
N GLU A 327 -22.96 -4.64 -0.94
CA GLU A 327 -21.91 -5.55 -0.48
C GLU A 327 -20.96 -5.96 -1.62
N ILE A 328 -21.48 -6.14 -2.84
CA ILE A 328 -20.69 -6.57 -3.99
C ILE A 328 -19.82 -5.44 -4.56
N LEU A 329 -20.41 -4.26 -4.72
CA LEU A 329 -19.81 -3.13 -5.42
C LEU A 329 -19.07 -2.17 -4.48
N GLY A 330 -19.39 -2.19 -3.18
CA GLY A 330 -18.83 -1.27 -2.20
C GLY A 330 -19.34 0.17 -2.32
N VAL A 331 -20.49 0.38 -2.96
CA VAL A 331 -21.15 1.70 -3.13
C VAL A 331 -22.57 1.64 -2.59
N GLU A 332 -23.04 2.75 -2.02
CA GLU A 332 -24.33 2.81 -1.30
C GLU A 332 -25.48 3.24 -2.23
N THR A 333 -25.22 4.12 -3.20
CA THR A 333 -26.24 4.76 -4.04
C THR A 333 -26.07 4.51 -5.54
N GLU A 334 -27.13 4.71 -6.33
CA GLU A 334 -27.05 4.66 -7.81
C GLU A 334 -26.16 5.79 -8.37
N GLU A 335 -26.07 6.96 -7.69
CA GLU A 335 -25.15 8.04 -8.06
C GLU A 335 -23.67 7.62 -7.87
N ASP A 336 -23.34 6.97 -6.75
CA ASP A 336 -21.98 6.47 -6.51
C ASP A 336 -21.56 5.45 -7.58
N LEU A 337 -22.48 4.58 -7.97
CA LEU A 337 -22.27 3.62 -9.06
C LEU A 337 -22.01 4.34 -10.39
N GLN A 338 -22.79 5.36 -10.73
CA GLN A 338 -22.59 6.14 -11.95
C GLN A 338 -21.26 6.89 -11.96
N ASN A 339 -20.87 7.47 -10.83
CA ASN A 339 -19.58 8.14 -10.70
C ASN A 339 -18.42 7.16 -10.89
N LEU A 340 -18.48 5.98 -10.24
CA LEU A 340 -17.46 4.95 -10.35
C LEU A 340 -17.34 4.39 -11.78
N VAL A 341 -18.47 4.23 -12.49
CA VAL A 341 -18.47 3.85 -13.91
C VAL A 341 -17.87 4.94 -14.79
N ARG A 342 -18.24 6.22 -14.58
CA ARG A 342 -17.70 7.34 -15.34
C ARG A 342 -16.18 7.46 -15.15
N ASP A 343 -15.71 7.40 -13.92
CA ASP A 343 -14.29 7.52 -13.61
C ASP A 343 -13.48 6.39 -14.27
N TYR A 344 -14.03 5.17 -14.30
CA TYR A 344 -13.42 4.04 -15.01
C TYR A 344 -13.40 4.23 -16.53
N GLN A 345 -14.50 4.71 -17.12
CA GLN A 345 -14.60 4.97 -18.56
C GLN A 345 -13.65 6.09 -19.01
N ASP A 346 -13.57 7.18 -18.23
CA ASP A 346 -12.65 8.30 -18.47
C ASP A 346 -11.19 7.82 -18.40
N ALA A 347 -10.85 6.98 -17.42
CA ALA A 347 -9.52 6.37 -17.32
C ALA A 347 -9.19 5.50 -18.54
N LEU A 348 -10.15 4.68 -19.00
CA LEU A 348 -10.01 3.87 -20.21
C LEU A 348 -9.83 4.72 -21.47
N GLU A 349 -10.59 5.81 -21.63
CA GLU A 349 -10.50 6.70 -22.79
C GLU A 349 -9.14 7.41 -22.85
N VAL A 350 -8.68 7.97 -21.73
CA VAL A 350 -7.35 8.59 -21.62
C VAL A 350 -6.26 7.57 -21.93
N SER A 351 -6.40 6.33 -21.44
CA SER A 351 -5.48 5.24 -21.75
C SER A 351 -5.41 4.94 -23.25
N GLN A 352 -6.57 4.93 -23.95
CA GLN A 352 -6.64 4.71 -25.39
C GLN A 352 -6.00 5.85 -26.18
N GLN A 353 -6.26 7.11 -25.81
CA GLN A 353 -5.68 8.28 -26.47
C GLN A 353 -4.15 8.32 -26.32
N LEU A 354 -3.62 7.94 -25.15
CA LEU A 354 -2.18 7.86 -24.93
C LEU A 354 -1.55 6.77 -25.82
N LEU A 355 -2.19 5.62 -25.99
CA LEU A 355 -1.67 4.57 -26.87
C LEU A 355 -1.59 4.99 -28.34
N GLU A 356 -2.61 5.69 -28.83
CA GLU A 356 -2.62 6.23 -30.19
C GLU A 356 -1.52 7.29 -30.38
N GLN A 357 -1.26 8.12 -29.36
CA GLN A 357 -0.15 9.09 -29.37
C GLN A 357 1.23 8.42 -29.35
N TYR A 358 1.37 7.28 -28.67
CA TYR A 358 2.65 6.57 -28.54
C TYR A 358 2.93 5.51 -29.63
N LYS A 359 2.01 5.29 -30.59
CA LYS A 359 2.14 4.30 -31.68
C LYS A 359 2.59 2.91 -31.21
N LEU A 360 1.91 2.35 -30.21
CA LEU A 360 1.99 0.92 -29.88
C LEU A 360 0.89 0.14 -30.57
#